data_AF-W7TVP9-F1
#
_entry.id   AF-W7TVP9-F1
#
_cell.length_a   1.000
_cell.length_b   1.000
_cell.length_c   1.000
_cell.angle_alpha   90.00
_cell.angle_beta   90.00
_cell.angle_gamma   90.00
#
_symmetry.space_group_name_H-M   'P 1'
#
loop_
_entity.id
_entity.type
_entity.pdbx_description
1 polymer ?
#
loop_
_entity_poly.entity_id
_entity_poly.type
_entity_poly.pdbx_seq_one_letter_code
_entity_poly.pdbx_strand_id
1 'polypeptide(L)'
;MSGGCPLRVLLRPLLLCAILSRRIVSFSTRRPLFCARPSTSAFDWSSNKHSIATIYPSTSYKLSALSSTPWPLPEVEARAALPSTRRAARDVSMAKLAKITGGAAPAVETSQKQSFSLSALWGVVGVVAMLSNAIRRLLPIALEPFKKTATPTAFTPLHWAQYVGFALIMAYAEGYKGFQLKFSPLVVKRALTLGPRSPLLHKVLAAPYSMGLFHASKKRQIVSWTIALGVIGLVKAVKTLAFPYRSIVDAGVVAGLSWGALSIAGIYAQALRGHVPSIDPALPDVKKA
;
A
#
# COMPACT_ATOMS: atom_id res chain seq x y z
N MET A 1 -45.64 -8.28 8.00
CA MET A 1 -44.92 -7.42 8.97
C MET A 1 -43.54 -7.09 8.38
N SER A 2 -43.15 -5.82 8.50
CA SER A 2 -42.24 -5.06 7.64
C SER A 2 -40.88 -5.66 7.27
N GLY A 3 -40.59 -5.72 5.97
CA GLY A 3 -39.25 -5.86 5.41
C GLY A 3 -38.59 -4.49 5.24
N GLY A 4 -37.52 -4.23 5.99
CA GLY A 4 -36.71 -3.02 5.89
C GLY A 4 -35.76 -3.05 4.69
N CYS A 5 -35.82 -2.03 3.84
CA CYS A 5 -34.92 -1.86 2.69
C CYS A 5 -33.44 -1.67 3.09
N PRO A 6 -32.48 -2.35 2.44
CA PRO A 6 -31.03 -2.17 2.67
C PRO A 6 -30.44 -0.89 2.05
N LEU A 7 -31.27 0.03 1.56
CA LEU A 7 -30.82 1.22 0.80
C LEU A 7 -30.17 2.30 1.68
N ARG A 8 -30.42 2.31 3.01
CA ARG A 8 -29.88 3.34 3.91
C ARG A 8 -28.41 3.15 4.30
N VAL A 9 -27.86 1.94 4.20
CA VAL A 9 -26.46 1.67 4.59
C VAL A 9 -25.47 2.04 3.46
N LEU A 10 -25.90 2.02 2.21
CA LEU A 10 -25.05 2.37 1.06
C LEU A 10 -24.99 3.89 0.77
N LEU A 11 -25.97 4.66 1.25
CA LEU A 11 -26.10 6.08 0.90
C LEU A 11 -25.15 6.99 1.70
N ARG A 12 -24.81 6.61 2.94
CA ARG A 12 -23.92 7.40 3.82
C ARG A 12 -22.48 7.56 3.27
N PRO A 13 -21.80 6.53 2.73
CA PRO A 13 -20.46 6.71 2.16
C PRO A 13 -20.47 7.48 0.83
N LEU A 14 -21.53 7.36 0.02
CA LEU A 14 -21.66 8.09 -1.25
C LEU A 14 -21.93 9.58 -1.02
N LEU A 15 -22.72 9.95 0.00
CA LEU A 15 -22.92 11.34 0.39
C LEU A 15 -21.62 11.97 0.93
N LEU A 16 -20.85 11.24 1.75
CA LEU A 16 -19.54 11.71 2.21
C LEU A 16 -18.56 11.91 1.04
N CYS A 17 -18.60 11.03 0.04
CA CYS A 17 -17.79 11.16 -1.18
C CYS A 17 -18.20 12.39 -2.02
N ALA A 18 -19.50 12.67 -2.15
CA ALA A 18 -20.01 13.84 -2.86
C ALA A 18 -19.72 15.17 -2.13
N ILE A 19 -19.79 15.19 -0.79
CA ILE A 19 -19.47 16.36 0.04
C ILE A 19 -17.96 16.65 0.02
N LEU A 20 -17.10 15.62 0.01
CA LEU A 20 -15.65 15.77 -0.13
C LEU A 20 -15.26 16.27 -1.53
N SER A 21 -15.94 15.81 -2.58
CA SER A 21 -15.66 16.26 -3.96
C SER A 21 -16.02 17.73 -4.18
N ARG A 22 -17.12 18.23 -3.58
CA ARG A 22 -17.51 19.66 -3.70
C ARG A 22 -16.57 20.61 -2.94
N ARG A 23 -15.99 20.18 -1.81
CA ARG A 23 -15.02 21.03 -1.07
C ARG A 23 -13.65 21.15 -1.77
N ILE A 24 -13.26 20.17 -2.58
CA ILE A 24 -11.96 20.19 -3.29
C ILE A 24 -11.99 21.18 -4.45
N VAL A 25 -13.12 21.34 -5.15
CA VAL A 25 -13.25 22.31 -6.25
C VAL A 25 -13.35 23.76 -5.75
N SER A 26 -13.97 23.99 -4.59
CA SER A 26 -14.20 25.34 -4.06
C SER A 26 -12.98 25.96 -3.36
N PHE A 27 -11.95 25.18 -3.01
CA PHE A 27 -10.71 25.71 -2.40
C PHE A 27 -9.76 26.36 -3.42
N SER A 28 -10.06 26.30 -4.73
CA SER A 28 -9.18 26.79 -5.80
C SER A 28 -9.23 28.31 -6.04
N THR A 29 -10.03 29.08 -5.30
CA THR A 29 -10.27 30.52 -5.61
C THR A 29 -9.96 31.52 -4.50
N ARG A 30 -9.32 31.14 -3.38
CA ARG A 30 -8.85 32.13 -2.39
C ARG A 30 -7.34 32.29 -2.41
N ARG A 31 -6.87 33.33 -3.12
CA ARG A 31 -5.56 33.94 -2.89
C ARG A 31 -5.57 34.61 -1.51
N PRO A 32 -4.54 34.45 -0.66
CA PRO A 32 -4.29 35.39 0.41
C PRO A 32 -3.25 36.42 -0.05
N LEU A 33 -3.73 37.63 -0.34
CA LEU A 33 -3.02 38.86 -0.03
C LEU A 33 -3.10 39.03 1.49
N PHE A 34 -1.96 39.15 2.18
CA PHE A 34 -1.68 40.25 3.12
C PHE A 34 -0.42 40.00 3.93
N CYS A 35 0.46 41.01 3.92
CA CYS A 35 1.54 41.25 4.86
C CYS A 35 0.99 41.47 6.28
N ALA A 36 1.70 40.96 7.29
CA ALA A 36 1.91 41.64 8.57
C ALA A 36 3.04 40.94 9.34
N ARG A 37 4.17 41.65 9.51
CA ARG A 37 5.09 41.51 10.66
C ARG A 37 4.39 42.15 11.87
N PRO A 38 4.65 41.75 13.14
CA PRO A 38 5.87 42.23 13.79
C PRO A 38 6.50 41.35 14.91
N SER A 39 7.72 41.79 15.26
CA SER A 39 8.40 41.84 16.57
C SER A 39 8.56 40.61 17.47
N THR A 40 9.77 40.05 17.41
CA THR A 40 10.74 39.93 18.51
C THR A 40 10.24 40.08 19.96
N SER A 41 10.33 38.99 20.72
CA SER A 41 10.83 39.01 22.09
C SER A 41 11.79 37.83 22.26
N ALA A 42 13.02 38.15 22.66
CA ALA A 42 14.10 37.24 22.94
C ALA A 42 13.66 36.14 23.92
N PHE A 43 13.96 34.88 23.58
CA PHE A 43 13.91 33.78 24.53
C PHE A 43 15.35 33.37 24.84
N ASP A 44 15.74 33.73 26.06
CA ASP A 44 17.06 33.58 26.65
C ASP A 44 17.43 32.09 26.79
N TRP A 45 18.55 31.71 26.19
CA TRP A 45 19.09 30.35 26.17
C TRP A 45 20.24 30.25 27.18
N SER A 46 19.97 30.55 28.45
CA SER A 46 20.97 30.45 29.50
C SER A 46 20.33 30.20 30.87
N SER A 47 19.95 28.95 31.14
CA SER A 47 19.99 28.32 32.48
C SER A 47 19.30 26.96 32.45
N ASN A 48 20.03 25.87 32.15
CA ASN A 48 19.97 24.62 32.92
C ASN A 48 20.98 23.60 32.34
N LYS A 49 22.25 23.75 32.72
CA LYS A 49 23.17 22.60 32.77
C LYS A 49 23.10 22.13 34.22
N HIS A 50 22.47 20.99 34.49
CA HIS A 50 22.81 20.01 35.54
C HIS A 50 21.76 18.88 35.49
N SER A 51 22.20 17.66 35.83
CA SER A 51 21.46 16.39 35.88
C SER A 51 21.29 15.60 34.57
N ILE A 52 22.43 15.07 34.11
CA ILE A 52 22.52 13.75 33.46
C ILE A 52 22.56 12.68 34.57
N ALA A 53 22.03 11.50 34.27
CA ALA A 53 22.23 10.20 34.95
C ALA A 53 21.23 9.81 36.05
N THR A 54 20.04 9.35 35.65
CA THR A 54 19.37 8.15 36.22
C THR A 54 18.22 7.83 35.26
N ILE A 55 18.22 6.76 34.47
CA ILE A 55 17.63 5.45 34.82
C ILE A 55 17.98 4.52 33.65
N TYR A 56 18.99 3.66 33.82
CA TYR A 56 19.12 2.38 33.13
C TYR A 56 19.91 1.47 34.08
N PRO A 57 19.32 0.39 34.63
CA PRO A 57 20.10 -0.55 35.42
C PRO A 57 21.01 -1.36 34.49
N SER A 58 22.31 -1.20 34.72
CA SER A 58 23.37 -2.03 34.17
C SER A 58 23.42 -3.36 34.91
N THR A 59 23.04 -4.45 34.25
CA THR A 59 23.33 -5.80 34.76
C THR A 59 24.60 -6.30 34.10
N SER A 60 25.71 -6.13 34.81
CA SER A 60 27.00 -6.75 34.52
C SER A 60 26.90 -8.25 34.78
N TYR A 61 27.05 -9.07 33.74
CA TYR A 61 27.40 -10.49 33.93
C TYR A 61 28.91 -10.65 33.78
N LYS A 62 29.51 -11.17 34.85
CA LYS A 62 30.91 -11.53 34.95
C LYS A 62 31.26 -12.57 33.88
N LEU A 63 32.27 -12.25 33.07
CA LEU A 63 33.04 -13.21 32.28
C LEU A 63 34.09 -13.83 33.20
N SER A 64 33.94 -15.12 33.51
CA SER A 64 35.04 -15.96 33.99
C SER A 64 34.73 -17.43 33.68
N ALA A 65 35.49 -17.94 32.70
CA ALA A 65 35.99 -19.30 32.54
C ALA A 65 35.00 -20.48 32.57
N LEU A 66 34.81 -21.11 31.40
CA LEU A 66 34.98 -22.57 31.32
C LEU A 66 35.43 -22.99 29.90
N SER A 67 36.68 -23.47 29.87
CA SER A 67 37.30 -24.42 28.97
C SER A 67 36.53 -24.92 27.74
N SER A 68 37.14 -24.69 26.57
CA SER A 68 37.36 -25.66 25.50
C SER A 68 36.60 -27.00 25.58
N THR A 69 35.47 -27.10 24.87
CA THR A 69 35.01 -28.35 24.28
C THR A 69 34.52 -28.08 22.85
N PRO A 70 34.95 -28.87 21.84
CA PRO A 70 34.53 -28.67 20.46
C PRO A 70 33.03 -28.93 20.30
N TRP A 71 32.38 -28.07 19.51
CA TRP A 71 31.01 -28.24 19.05
C TRP A 71 30.85 -29.58 18.31
N PRO A 72 29.95 -30.49 18.71
CA PRO A 72 29.73 -31.72 17.98
C PRO A 72 29.00 -31.39 16.67
N LEU A 73 29.66 -31.69 15.55
CA LEU A 73 29.01 -31.77 14.25
C LEU A 73 27.94 -32.88 14.29
N PRO A 74 26.79 -32.72 13.62
CA PRO A 74 25.86 -33.82 13.42
C PRO A 74 26.54 -34.87 12.52
N GLU A 75 26.78 -36.05 13.08
CA GLU A 75 27.24 -37.23 12.36
C GLU A 75 26.27 -37.56 11.22
N VAL A 76 26.80 -37.42 10.01
CA VAL A 76 26.37 -38.23 8.88
C VAL A 76 26.74 -39.66 9.23
N GLU A 77 25.78 -40.58 9.04
CA GLU A 77 25.96 -42.03 8.81
C GLU A 77 25.36 -42.98 9.85
N ALA A 78 24.07 -43.32 9.66
CA ALA A 78 23.54 -44.63 9.97
C ALA A 78 22.35 -44.97 9.05
N ARG A 79 22.67 -45.29 7.79
CA ARG A 79 21.80 -46.06 6.91
C ARG A 79 21.77 -47.50 7.44
N ALA A 80 20.85 -47.80 8.36
CA ALA A 80 20.57 -49.15 8.80
C ALA A 80 19.05 -49.43 8.82
N ALA A 81 18.64 -50.27 7.87
CA ALA A 81 17.44 -51.12 7.84
C ALA A 81 16.20 -50.72 8.68
N LEU A 82 15.27 -49.98 8.06
CA LEU A 82 13.87 -49.95 8.51
C LEU A 82 13.12 -51.19 7.95
N PRO A 83 12.32 -51.90 8.77
CA PRO A 83 11.58 -53.08 8.32
C PRO A 83 10.61 -52.76 7.18
N SER A 84 10.62 -53.61 6.15
CA SER A 84 9.89 -53.49 4.87
C SER A 84 8.37 -53.33 5.02
N THR A 85 7.80 -53.71 6.16
CA THR A 85 6.37 -53.73 6.42
C THR A 85 5.74 -52.36 6.61
N ARG A 86 6.48 -51.35 7.12
CA ARG A 86 5.96 -49.97 7.24
C ARG A 86 5.92 -49.22 5.90
N ARG A 87 6.71 -49.63 4.92
CA ARG A 87 6.74 -49.00 3.60
C ARG A 87 5.51 -49.42 2.79
N ALA A 88 5.21 -50.71 2.76
CA ALA A 88 4.01 -51.25 2.10
C ALA A 88 2.69 -50.67 2.67
N ALA A 89 2.57 -50.51 3.99
CA ALA A 89 1.37 -49.93 4.60
C ALA A 89 1.18 -48.43 4.25
N ARG A 90 2.27 -47.67 4.09
CA ARG A 90 2.23 -46.27 3.61
C ARG A 90 1.86 -46.19 2.14
N ASP A 91 2.38 -47.08 1.32
CA ASP A 91 2.13 -47.07 -0.12
C ASP A 91 0.68 -47.45 -0.45
N VAL A 92 0.10 -48.42 0.28
CA VAL A 92 -1.33 -48.77 0.14
C VAL A 92 -2.24 -47.64 0.65
N SER A 93 -1.86 -46.93 1.71
CA SER A 93 -2.61 -45.77 2.21
C SER A 93 -2.58 -44.59 1.24
N MET A 94 -1.41 -44.29 0.65
CA MET A 94 -1.26 -43.21 -0.33
C MET A 94 -1.92 -43.55 -1.68
N ALA A 95 -1.89 -44.81 -2.12
CA ALA A 95 -2.61 -45.25 -3.31
C ALA A 95 -4.14 -45.24 -3.11
N LYS A 96 -4.61 -45.58 -1.90
CA LYS A 96 -6.05 -45.48 -1.55
C LYS A 96 -6.50 -44.03 -1.38
N LEU A 97 -5.64 -43.15 -0.85
CA LEU A 97 -5.87 -41.70 -0.81
C LEU A 97 -5.88 -41.10 -2.22
N ALA A 98 -4.93 -41.44 -3.08
CA ALA A 98 -4.88 -40.99 -4.48
C ALA A 98 -6.10 -41.44 -5.28
N LYS A 99 -6.63 -42.64 -5.00
CA LYS A 99 -7.83 -43.18 -5.65
C LYS A 99 -9.13 -42.55 -5.13
N ILE A 100 -9.16 -42.06 -3.89
CA ILE A 100 -10.27 -41.29 -3.32
C ILE A 100 -10.22 -39.81 -3.77
N THR A 101 -9.03 -39.26 -4.01
CA THR A 101 -8.84 -37.91 -4.58
C THR A 101 -8.81 -37.89 -6.11
N GLY A 102 -9.17 -38.99 -6.77
CA GLY A 102 -9.31 -39.12 -8.23
C GLY A 102 -10.43 -38.28 -8.86
N GLY A 103 -10.98 -37.31 -8.14
CA GLY A 103 -11.68 -36.18 -8.71
C GLY A 103 -10.67 -35.06 -8.90
N ALA A 104 -10.03 -35.00 -10.08
CA ALA A 104 -9.44 -33.76 -10.56
C ALA A 104 -10.53 -32.69 -10.45
N ALA A 105 -10.42 -31.83 -9.44
CA ALA A 105 -11.27 -30.66 -9.34
C ALA A 105 -11.11 -29.94 -10.68
N PRO A 106 -12.19 -29.71 -11.46
CA PRO A 106 -12.06 -28.86 -12.61
C PRO A 106 -11.62 -27.52 -12.05
N ALA A 107 -10.37 -27.14 -12.33
CA ALA A 107 -10.00 -25.74 -12.33
C ALA A 107 -11.01 -25.12 -13.30
N VAL A 108 -12.04 -24.49 -12.75
CA VAL A 108 -12.96 -23.67 -13.51
C VAL A 108 -12.11 -22.47 -13.94
N GLU A 109 -11.30 -22.68 -14.97
CA GLU A 109 -10.85 -21.61 -15.84
C GLU A 109 -12.11 -21.09 -16.51
N THR A 110 -12.86 -20.27 -15.80
CA THR A 110 -13.68 -19.25 -16.46
C THR A 110 -12.70 -18.36 -17.20
N SER A 111 -12.34 -18.80 -18.40
CA SER A 111 -11.66 -18.03 -19.43
C SER A 111 -12.65 -16.97 -19.88
N GLN A 112 -12.95 -16.02 -18.99
CA GLN A 112 -13.67 -14.81 -19.34
C GLN A 112 -12.77 -14.07 -20.30
N LYS A 113 -13.17 -14.06 -21.59
CA LYS A 113 -12.59 -13.24 -22.64
C LYS A 113 -12.67 -11.78 -22.18
N GLN A 114 -11.60 -11.32 -21.51
CA GLN A 114 -11.49 -10.00 -20.90
C GLN A 114 -11.38 -8.98 -22.02
N SER A 115 -12.53 -8.45 -22.43
CA SER A 115 -12.64 -7.47 -23.50
C SER A 115 -12.29 -6.09 -22.96
N PHE A 116 -11.42 -5.39 -23.69
CA PHE A 116 -11.14 -3.99 -23.42
C PHE A 116 -12.45 -3.19 -23.52
N SER A 117 -12.76 -2.49 -22.45
CA SER A 117 -13.99 -1.72 -22.31
C SER A 117 -13.63 -0.29 -21.93
N LEU A 118 -14.40 0.68 -22.44
CA LEU A 118 -14.27 2.08 -22.04
C LEU A 118 -14.38 2.25 -20.51
N SER A 119 -15.16 1.38 -19.85
CA SER A 119 -15.26 1.37 -18.38
C SER A 119 -13.97 0.89 -17.71
N ALA A 120 -13.25 -0.05 -18.32
CA ALA A 120 -11.95 -0.50 -17.82
C ALA A 120 -10.90 0.62 -17.97
N LEU A 121 -10.87 1.28 -19.12
CA LEU A 121 -10.00 2.43 -19.37
C LEU A 121 -10.30 3.55 -18.36
N TRP A 122 -11.58 3.90 -18.18
CA TRP A 122 -12.01 4.90 -17.21
C TRP A 122 -11.58 4.56 -15.77
N GLY A 123 -11.67 3.29 -15.39
CA GLY A 123 -11.21 2.83 -14.07
C GLY A 123 -9.70 3.04 -13.87
N VAL A 124 -8.89 2.63 -14.84
CA VAL A 124 -7.43 2.78 -14.76
C VAL A 124 -7.01 4.24 -14.82
N VAL A 125 -7.52 4.99 -15.79
CA VAL A 125 -7.23 6.43 -15.94
C VAL A 125 -7.66 7.21 -14.70
N GLY A 126 -8.82 6.89 -14.12
CA GLY A 126 -9.27 7.55 -12.90
C GLY A 126 -8.37 7.29 -11.70
N VAL A 127 -7.82 6.07 -11.54
CA VAL A 127 -6.84 5.79 -10.48
C VAL A 127 -5.53 6.54 -10.74
N VAL A 128 -5.02 6.50 -11.96
CA VAL A 128 -3.79 7.25 -12.33
C VAL A 128 -3.99 8.75 -12.08
N ALA A 129 -5.11 9.33 -12.52
CA ALA A 129 -5.43 10.74 -12.29
C ALA A 129 -5.52 11.10 -10.80
N MET A 130 -6.06 10.20 -9.96
CA MET A 130 -6.09 10.40 -8.51
C MET A 130 -4.67 10.45 -7.92
N LEU A 131 -3.78 9.56 -8.35
CA LEU A 131 -2.37 9.56 -7.93
C LEU A 131 -1.65 10.82 -8.45
N SER A 132 -1.84 11.18 -9.72
CA SER A 132 -1.27 12.39 -10.32
C SER A 132 -1.73 13.66 -9.58
N ASN A 133 -2.98 13.74 -9.15
CA ASN A 133 -3.47 14.87 -8.36
C ASN A 133 -2.87 14.90 -6.93
N ALA A 134 -2.54 13.75 -6.34
CA ALA A 134 -1.79 13.71 -5.08
C ALA A 134 -0.36 14.21 -5.30
N ILE A 135 0.33 13.72 -6.34
CA ILE A 135 1.68 14.16 -6.72
C ILE A 135 1.71 15.67 -6.96
N ARG A 136 0.78 16.22 -7.75
CA ARG A 136 0.72 17.67 -8.06
C ARG A 136 0.64 18.56 -6.80
N ARG A 137 0.01 18.06 -5.74
CA ARG A 137 -0.13 18.79 -4.46
C ARG A 137 1.11 18.67 -3.57
N LEU A 138 1.81 17.55 -3.60
CA LEU A 138 2.98 17.27 -2.74
C LEU A 138 4.29 17.73 -3.38
N LEU A 139 4.41 17.64 -4.71
CA LEU A 139 5.59 18.02 -5.48
C LEU A 139 6.13 19.43 -5.17
N PRO A 140 5.32 20.51 -5.06
CA PRO A 140 5.87 21.84 -4.78
C PRO A 140 6.53 21.93 -3.40
N ILE A 141 6.12 21.11 -2.43
CA ILE A 141 6.68 21.03 -1.07
C ILE A 141 7.96 20.17 -1.07
N ALA A 142 7.92 19.04 -1.79
CA ALA A 142 9.09 18.18 -1.99
C ALA A 142 10.24 18.94 -2.68
N LEU A 143 9.92 19.85 -3.60
CA LEU A 143 10.91 20.65 -4.33
C LEU A 143 11.38 21.92 -3.60
N GLU A 144 10.88 22.20 -2.39
CA GLU A 144 11.34 23.34 -1.60
C GLU A 144 12.86 23.42 -1.41
N PRO A 145 13.59 22.32 -1.11
CA PRO A 145 15.04 22.36 -0.93
C PRO A 145 15.82 22.79 -2.17
N PHE A 146 15.24 22.67 -3.38
CA PHE A 146 15.89 23.05 -4.64
C PHE A 146 15.58 24.49 -5.07
N LYS A 147 14.61 25.16 -4.43
CA LYS A 147 14.25 26.54 -4.78
C LYS A 147 15.30 27.48 -4.20
N LYS A 148 15.85 28.35 -5.04
CA LYS A 148 16.87 29.36 -4.68
C LYS A 148 16.42 30.35 -3.59
N THR A 149 15.11 30.40 -3.30
CA THR A 149 14.47 31.20 -2.25
C THR A 149 14.29 30.46 -0.92
N ALA A 150 14.68 29.18 -0.82
CA ALA A 150 14.62 28.45 0.44
C ALA A 150 15.55 29.11 1.47
N THR A 151 15.03 29.30 2.68
CA THR A 151 15.72 29.91 3.81
C THR A 151 17.15 29.38 3.96
N PRO A 152 18.15 30.24 4.25
CA PRO A 152 19.56 29.88 4.41
C PRO A 152 19.86 29.03 5.66
N THR A 153 18.86 28.34 6.21
CA THR A 153 19.10 27.15 7.05
C THR A 153 19.65 26.07 6.12
N ALA A 154 20.97 26.09 5.97
CA ALA A 154 21.72 25.22 5.05
C ALA A 154 21.24 23.78 5.20
N PHE A 155 20.79 23.19 4.09
CA PHE A 155 20.48 21.77 4.02
C PHE A 155 21.81 21.03 4.22
N THR A 156 22.12 20.67 5.46
CA THR A 156 23.34 19.95 5.85
C THR A 156 23.51 18.72 4.94
N PRO A 157 24.74 18.29 4.61
CA PRO A 157 24.97 17.06 3.84
C PRO A 157 24.21 15.84 4.40
N LEU A 158 24.04 15.78 5.73
CA LEU A 158 23.23 14.76 6.39
C LEU A 158 21.74 14.82 5.98
N HIS A 159 21.15 16.01 5.84
CA HIS A 159 19.76 16.17 5.38
C HIS A 159 19.61 15.73 3.92
N TRP A 160 20.62 15.97 3.07
CA TRP A 160 20.64 15.44 1.70
C TRP A 160 20.70 13.91 1.68
N ALA A 161 21.54 13.30 2.52
CA ALA A 161 21.60 11.86 2.66
C ALA A 161 20.26 11.27 3.14
N GLN A 162 19.60 11.92 4.10
CA GLN A 162 18.26 11.54 4.56
C GLN A 162 17.20 11.73 3.46
N TYR A 163 17.25 12.83 2.72
CA TYR A 163 16.34 13.12 1.61
C TYR A 163 16.41 12.03 0.54
N VAL A 164 17.61 11.74 0.03
CA VAL A 164 17.82 10.73 -1.01
C VAL A 164 17.57 9.32 -0.47
N GLY A 165 18.10 9.01 0.71
CA GLY A 165 17.94 7.70 1.35
C GLY A 165 16.46 7.37 1.60
N PHE A 166 15.70 8.30 2.19
CA PHE A 166 14.28 8.10 2.43
C PHE A 166 13.49 8.01 1.12
N ALA A 167 13.83 8.82 0.11
CA ALA A 167 13.18 8.73 -1.19
C ALA A 167 13.39 7.39 -1.89
N LEU A 168 14.60 6.82 -1.82
CA LEU A 168 14.90 5.49 -2.37
C LEU A 168 14.17 4.38 -1.61
N ILE A 169 14.16 4.45 -0.27
CA ILE A 169 13.43 3.49 0.57
C ILE A 169 11.93 3.52 0.23
N MET A 170 11.33 4.70 0.10
CA MET A 170 9.92 4.85 -0.25
C MET A 170 9.63 4.41 -1.68
N ALA A 171 10.49 4.73 -2.65
CA ALA A 171 10.37 4.25 -4.02
C ALA A 171 10.38 2.71 -4.08
N TYR A 172 11.23 2.05 -3.28
CA TYR A 172 11.29 0.59 -3.22
C TYR A 172 10.13 -0.02 -2.42
N ALA A 173 9.90 0.44 -1.19
CA ALA A 173 8.92 -0.15 -0.29
C ALA A 173 7.48 0.14 -0.73
N GLU A 174 7.17 1.39 -1.03
CA GLU A 174 5.83 1.76 -1.48
C GLU A 174 5.68 1.62 -2.99
N GLY A 175 6.60 2.17 -3.78
CA GLY A 175 6.54 2.12 -5.25
C GLY A 175 6.61 0.70 -5.80
N TYR A 176 7.70 -0.02 -5.53
CA TYR A 176 7.90 -1.37 -6.08
C TYR A 176 7.08 -2.43 -5.32
N LYS A 177 7.30 -2.62 -4.02
CA LYS A 177 6.61 -3.68 -3.25
C LYS A 177 5.13 -3.43 -3.04
N GLY A 178 4.74 -2.18 -2.80
CA GLY A 178 3.35 -1.79 -2.57
C GLY A 178 2.56 -1.67 -3.87
N PHE A 179 2.94 -0.71 -4.72
CA PHE A 179 2.22 -0.41 -5.94
C PHE A 179 2.44 -1.49 -7.00
N GLN A 180 3.68 -1.66 -7.49
CA GLN A 180 3.93 -2.50 -8.67
C GLN A 180 3.57 -3.98 -8.48
N LEU A 181 3.96 -4.59 -7.35
CA LEU A 181 3.73 -6.03 -7.15
C LEU A 181 2.29 -6.37 -6.71
N LYS A 182 1.64 -5.50 -5.93
CA LYS A 182 0.35 -5.83 -5.28
C LYS A 182 -0.81 -5.00 -5.83
N PHE A 183 -0.72 -3.68 -5.77
CA PHE A 183 -1.86 -2.81 -6.06
C PHE A 183 -2.13 -2.65 -7.55
N SER A 184 -1.10 -2.38 -8.35
CA SER A 184 -1.20 -2.12 -9.79
C SER A 184 -1.80 -3.29 -10.59
N PRO A 185 -1.33 -4.55 -10.47
CA PRO A 185 -1.94 -5.66 -11.19
C PRO A 185 -3.38 -5.92 -10.74
N LEU A 186 -3.70 -5.69 -9.47
CA LEU A 186 -5.07 -5.81 -8.98
C LEU A 186 -5.99 -4.74 -9.59
N VAL A 187 -5.56 -3.47 -9.62
CA VAL A 187 -6.34 -2.37 -10.21
C VAL A 187 -6.65 -2.66 -11.68
N VAL A 188 -5.64 -3.11 -12.43
CA VAL A 188 -5.81 -3.49 -13.84
C VAL A 188 -6.75 -4.68 -13.98
N LYS A 189 -6.55 -5.76 -13.22
CA LYS A 189 -7.38 -6.96 -13.31
C LYS A 189 -8.85 -6.65 -12.99
N ARG A 190 -9.12 -5.89 -11.93
CA ARG A 190 -10.48 -5.45 -11.57
C ARG A 190 -11.06 -4.48 -12.59
N ALA A 191 -10.28 -3.58 -13.16
CA ALA A 191 -10.79 -2.73 -14.23
C ALA A 191 -11.26 -3.57 -15.44
N LEU A 192 -10.52 -4.62 -15.79
CA LEU A 192 -10.85 -5.52 -16.91
C LEU A 192 -12.07 -6.41 -16.66
N THR A 193 -12.59 -6.52 -15.42
CA THR A 193 -13.86 -7.20 -15.16
C THR A 193 -15.09 -6.33 -15.48
N LEU A 194 -14.90 -5.04 -15.79
CA LEU A 194 -15.99 -4.13 -16.16
C LEU A 194 -16.37 -4.29 -17.64
N GLY A 195 -17.42 -5.07 -17.90
CA GLY A 195 -17.96 -5.31 -19.23
C GLY A 195 -19.23 -4.50 -19.55
N PRO A 196 -19.78 -4.66 -20.77
CA PRO A 196 -21.04 -4.04 -21.17
C PRO A 196 -22.22 -4.38 -20.25
N ARG A 197 -22.24 -5.60 -19.68
CA ARG A 197 -23.29 -6.07 -18.76
C ARG A 197 -23.09 -5.66 -17.30
N SER A 198 -22.00 -4.98 -16.96
CA SER A 198 -21.77 -4.51 -15.60
C SER A 198 -22.77 -3.38 -15.23
N PRO A 199 -23.24 -3.32 -13.97
CA PRO A 199 -24.19 -2.30 -13.54
C PRO A 199 -23.60 -0.90 -13.68
N LEU A 200 -24.44 0.09 -13.96
CA LEU A 200 -24.01 1.46 -14.24
C LEU A 200 -23.17 2.06 -13.10
N LEU A 201 -23.51 1.76 -11.84
CA LEU A 201 -22.76 2.22 -10.67
C LEU A 201 -21.29 1.81 -10.74
N HIS A 202 -20.99 0.58 -11.17
CA HIS A 202 -19.60 0.09 -11.26
C HIS A 202 -18.83 0.79 -12.39
N LYS A 203 -19.51 1.19 -13.46
CA LYS A 203 -18.91 1.90 -14.59
C LYS A 203 -18.62 3.37 -14.27
N VAL A 204 -19.56 4.07 -13.63
CA VAL A 204 -19.37 5.48 -13.23
C VAL A 204 -18.28 5.58 -12.16
N LEU A 205 -18.35 4.71 -11.15
CA LEU A 205 -17.39 4.62 -10.06
C LEU A 205 -16.28 3.60 -10.37
N ALA A 206 -15.82 3.53 -11.62
CA ALA A 206 -14.84 2.53 -12.04
C ALA A 206 -13.52 2.65 -11.28
N ALA A 207 -13.02 3.86 -11.01
CA ALA A 207 -11.77 4.03 -10.27
C ALA A 207 -11.84 3.47 -8.83
N PRO A 208 -12.80 3.87 -7.97
CA PRO A 208 -12.95 3.26 -6.64
C PRO A 208 -13.35 1.78 -6.69
N TYR A 209 -14.02 1.31 -7.75
CA TYR A 209 -14.27 -0.11 -8.00
C TYR A 209 -12.96 -0.89 -8.24
N SER A 210 -12.10 -0.37 -9.12
CA SER A 210 -10.81 -0.97 -9.47
C SER A 210 -9.85 -1.00 -8.28
N MET A 211 -9.92 -0.02 -7.38
CA MET A 211 -9.16 -0.03 -6.12
C MET A 211 -9.66 -1.06 -5.10
N GLY A 212 -10.91 -1.53 -5.23
CA GLY A 212 -11.54 -2.49 -4.33
C GLY A 212 -12.26 -1.88 -3.13
N LEU A 213 -12.71 -0.62 -3.23
CA LEU A 213 -13.42 0.08 -2.14
C LEU A 213 -14.86 -0.41 -1.95
N PHE A 214 -15.48 -0.95 -2.99
CA PHE A 214 -16.80 -1.59 -2.96
C PHE A 214 -16.85 -2.75 -3.95
N HIS A 215 -17.85 -3.64 -3.78
CA HIS A 215 -17.99 -4.87 -4.59
C HIS A 215 -16.69 -5.69 -4.66
N ALA A 216 -16.07 -5.89 -3.50
CA ALA A 216 -14.91 -6.75 -3.32
C ALA A 216 -15.22 -7.77 -2.22
N SER A 217 -14.38 -8.80 -2.07
CA SER A 217 -14.48 -9.71 -0.93
C SER A 217 -14.43 -8.92 0.39
N LYS A 218 -15.15 -9.37 1.43
CA LYS A 218 -15.26 -8.63 2.71
C LYS A 218 -13.88 -8.31 3.30
N LYS A 219 -12.97 -9.29 3.24
CA LYS A 219 -11.57 -9.14 3.67
C LYS A 219 -10.88 -8.01 2.90
N ARG A 220 -11.02 -7.99 1.57
CA ARG A 220 -10.39 -6.96 0.72
C ARG A 220 -10.98 -5.57 0.96
N GLN A 221 -12.28 -5.47 1.14
CA GLN A 221 -12.95 -4.20 1.35
C GLN A 221 -12.48 -3.56 2.66
N ILE A 222 -12.39 -4.32 3.76
CA ILE A 222 -11.87 -3.84 5.05
C ILE A 222 -10.43 -3.31 4.88
N VAL A 223 -9.54 -4.11 4.27
CA VAL A 223 -8.15 -3.71 4.04
C VAL A 223 -8.06 -2.41 3.24
N SER A 224 -8.87 -2.28 2.19
CA SER A 224 -8.84 -1.09 1.32
C SER A 224 -9.32 0.16 2.06
N TRP A 225 -10.35 0.05 2.89
CA TRP A 225 -10.80 1.17 3.74
C TRP A 225 -9.79 1.52 4.84
N THR A 226 -9.17 0.52 5.47
CA THR A 226 -8.12 0.76 6.49
C THR A 226 -6.92 1.48 5.88
N ILE A 227 -6.45 1.08 4.70
CA ILE A 227 -5.35 1.76 4.01
C ILE A 227 -5.76 3.19 3.63
N ALA A 228 -6.96 3.39 3.08
CA ALA A 228 -7.43 4.72 2.70
C ALA A 228 -7.50 5.68 3.90
N LEU A 229 -8.07 5.22 5.02
CA LEU A 229 -8.12 6.00 6.26
C LEU A 229 -6.73 6.21 6.87
N GLY A 230 -5.88 5.19 6.84
CA GLY A 230 -4.49 5.26 7.31
C GLY A 230 -3.67 6.32 6.57
N VAL A 231 -3.75 6.36 5.23
CA VAL A 231 -3.07 7.38 4.42
C VAL A 231 -3.61 8.79 4.74
N ILE A 232 -4.92 8.95 4.91
CA ILE A 232 -5.49 10.27 5.30
C ILE A 232 -4.95 10.71 6.66
N GLY A 233 -4.86 9.80 7.65
CA GLY A 233 -4.28 10.07 8.96
C GLY A 233 -2.79 10.42 8.88
N LEU A 234 -2.02 9.63 8.14
CA LEU A 234 -0.58 9.84 7.96
C LEU A 234 -0.29 11.20 7.29
N VAL A 235 -1.02 11.55 6.23
CA VAL A 235 -0.86 12.85 5.55
C VAL A 235 -1.18 14.01 6.49
N LYS A 236 -2.16 13.87 7.39
CA LYS A 236 -2.43 14.90 8.42
C LYS A 236 -1.28 15.03 9.41
N ALA A 237 -0.68 13.91 9.84
CA ALA A 237 0.46 13.91 10.74
C ALA A 237 1.72 14.51 10.07
N VAL A 238 2.02 14.15 8.83
CA VAL A 238 3.18 14.70 8.11
C VAL A 238 3.08 16.22 7.94
N LYS A 239 1.87 16.77 7.83
CA LYS A 239 1.65 18.22 7.74
C LYS A 239 2.01 19.01 9.00
N THR A 240 2.11 18.37 10.17
CA THR A 240 2.54 19.05 11.41
C THR A 240 4.05 19.11 11.55
N LEU A 241 4.81 18.43 10.68
CA LEU A 241 6.27 18.47 10.70
C LEU A 241 6.78 19.83 10.19
N ALA A 242 7.75 20.38 10.91
CA ALA A 242 8.48 21.57 10.48
C ALA A 242 9.41 21.25 9.30
N PHE A 243 9.77 22.29 8.55
CA PHE A 243 10.87 22.23 7.60
C PHE A 243 12.19 21.92 8.36
N PRO A 244 13.08 21.01 7.89
CA PRO A 244 13.18 20.38 6.56
C PRO A 244 12.56 18.98 6.43
N TYR A 245 12.12 18.38 7.55
CA TYR A 245 11.68 16.97 7.59
C TYR A 245 10.43 16.71 6.74
N ARG A 246 9.50 17.68 6.69
CA ARG A 246 8.32 17.58 5.84
C ARG A 246 8.69 17.40 4.36
N SER A 247 9.66 18.17 3.87
CA SER A 247 10.10 18.08 2.46
C SER A 247 10.79 16.75 2.17
N ILE A 248 11.56 16.19 3.12
CA ILE A 248 12.17 14.86 3.01
C ILE A 248 11.10 13.78 2.87
N VAL A 249 10.07 13.80 3.73
CA VAL A 249 9.01 12.80 3.71
C VAL A 249 8.15 12.93 2.45
N ASP A 250 7.71 14.15 2.11
CA ASP A 250 6.88 14.39 0.93
C ASP A 250 7.62 14.01 -0.37
N ALA A 251 8.94 14.18 -0.44
CA ALA A 251 9.75 13.73 -1.56
C ALA A 251 9.71 12.20 -1.75
N GLY A 252 9.83 11.44 -0.67
CA GLY A 252 9.72 9.99 -0.73
C GLY A 252 8.33 9.52 -1.15
N VAL A 253 7.27 10.14 -0.61
CA VAL A 253 5.89 9.85 -1.03
C VAL A 253 5.71 10.17 -2.52
N VAL A 254 6.21 11.31 -3.00
CA VAL A 254 6.13 11.67 -4.43
C VAL A 254 6.87 10.65 -5.31
N ALA A 255 8.06 10.19 -4.90
CA ALA A 255 8.81 9.16 -5.62
C ALA A 255 8.02 7.84 -5.70
N GLY A 256 7.48 7.38 -4.56
CA GLY A 256 6.66 6.17 -4.49
C GLY A 256 5.37 6.24 -5.32
N LEU A 257 4.64 7.36 -5.23
CA LEU A 257 3.41 7.59 -6.00
C LEU A 257 3.69 7.69 -7.51
N SER A 258 4.80 8.32 -7.90
CA SER A 258 5.20 8.44 -9.31
C SER A 258 5.53 7.07 -9.89
N TRP A 259 6.32 6.27 -9.18
CA TRP A 259 6.59 4.88 -9.54
C TRP A 259 5.29 4.06 -9.64
N GLY A 260 4.40 4.23 -8.66
CA GLY A 260 3.10 3.56 -8.62
C GLY A 260 2.25 3.89 -9.85
N ALA A 261 2.08 5.17 -10.17
CA ALA A 261 1.33 5.64 -11.34
C ALA A 261 1.91 5.08 -12.65
N LEU A 262 3.24 5.11 -12.82
CA LEU A 262 3.92 4.52 -13.97
C LEU A 262 3.70 3.00 -14.06
N SER A 263 3.78 2.29 -12.93
CA SER A 263 3.58 0.84 -12.90
C SER A 263 2.14 0.44 -13.28
N ILE A 264 1.12 1.21 -12.87
CA ILE A 264 -0.28 0.98 -13.27
C ILE A 264 -0.43 1.16 -14.78
N ALA A 265 0.09 2.26 -15.33
CA ALA A 265 0.03 2.53 -16.75
C ALA A 265 0.77 1.46 -17.56
N GLY A 266 1.96 1.04 -17.10
CA GLY A 266 2.76 0.01 -17.75
C GLY A 266 2.11 -1.37 -17.75
N ILE A 267 1.51 -1.80 -16.62
CA ILE A 267 0.78 -3.07 -16.56
C ILE A 267 -0.50 -3.02 -17.39
N TYR A 268 -1.20 -1.88 -17.41
CA TYR A 268 -2.38 -1.74 -18.26
C TYR A 268 -2.00 -1.80 -19.75
N ALA A 269 -0.92 -1.15 -20.17
CA ALA A 269 -0.41 -1.24 -21.53
C ALA A 269 0.00 -2.66 -21.92
N GLN A 270 0.59 -3.43 -21.00
CA GLN A 270 0.87 -4.86 -21.20
C GLN A 270 -0.42 -5.67 -21.33
N ALA A 271 -1.43 -5.37 -20.51
CA ALA A 271 -2.73 -6.00 -20.64
C ALA A 271 -3.38 -5.70 -21.99
N LEU A 272 -3.25 -4.48 -22.53
CA LEU A 272 -3.69 -4.13 -23.90
C LEU A 272 -3.01 -5.00 -24.98
N ARG A 273 -1.77 -5.44 -24.72
CA ARG A 273 -1.00 -6.35 -25.59
C ARG A 273 -1.30 -7.84 -25.33
N GLY A 274 -2.33 -8.15 -24.55
CA GLY A 274 -2.76 -9.52 -24.25
C GLY A 274 -2.13 -10.15 -22.99
N HIS A 275 -1.18 -9.48 -22.34
CA HIS A 275 -0.54 -10.00 -21.12
C HIS A 275 -1.32 -9.53 -19.88
N VAL A 276 -2.37 -10.28 -19.54
CA VAL A 276 -3.22 -9.94 -18.40
C VAL A 276 -2.60 -10.47 -17.09
N PRO A 277 -2.58 -9.69 -16.00
CA PRO A 277 -2.11 -10.19 -14.71
C PRO A 277 -2.90 -11.42 -14.24
N SER A 278 -2.18 -12.42 -13.71
CA SER A 278 -2.73 -13.69 -13.20
C SER A 278 -3.24 -13.62 -11.75
N ILE A 279 -3.41 -12.42 -11.20
CA ILE A 279 -3.87 -12.20 -9.81
C ILE A 279 -5.40 -12.30 -9.73
N ASP A 280 -5.90 -12.81 -8.60
CA ASP A 280 -7.33 -12.83 -8.29
C ASP A 280 -7.90 -11.39 -8.18
N PRO A 281 -8.96 -11.04 -8.93
CA PRO A 281 -9.63 -9.74 -8.82
C PRO A 281 -10.30 -9.50 -7.45
N ALA A 282 -10.37 -10.49 -6.56
CA ALA A 282 -10.98 -10.40 -5.22
C ALA A 282 -12.47 -9.96 -5.28
N LEU A 283 -13.22 -10.60 -6.18
CA LEU A 283 -14.67 -10.44 -6.29
C LEU A 283 -15.39 -11.06 -5.08
N PRO A 284 -16.62 -10.63 -4.74
CA PRO A 284 -17.36 -11.23 -3.64
C PRO A 284 -17.65 -12.71 -3.94
N ASP A 285 -17.45 -13.58 -2.93
CA ASP A 285 -17.79 -14.99 -3.04
C ASP A 285 -19.29 -15.13 -3.35
N VAL A 286 -19.61 -15.78 -4.47
CA VAL A 286 -20.98 -16.23 -4.71
C VAL A 286 -21.23 -17.31 -3.67
N LYS A 287 -21.99 -16.99 -2.62
CA LYS A 287 -22.53 -18.03 -1.74
C LYS A 287 -23.27 -19.01 -2.65
N LYS A 288 -22.77 -20.24 -2.76
CA LYS A 288 -23.58 -21.36 -3.26
C LYS A 288 -24.75 -21.44 -2.29
N ALA A 289 -25.91 -20.99 -2.76
CA ALA A 289 -27.18 -21.12 -2.06
C ALA A 289 -27.56 -22.60 -2.02
#